data_AF-A0AAU4EGT1-F1
#
_entry.id   AF-A0AAU4EGT1-F1
#
_cell.length_a   1.000
_cell.length_b   1.000
_cell.length_c   1.000
_cell.angle_alpha   90.00
_cell.angle_beta   90.00
_cell.angle_gamma   90.00
#
_symmetry.space_group_name_H-M   'P 1'
#
loop_
_entity.id
_entity.type
_entity.pdbx_description
1 polymer ?
#
loop_
_entity_poly.entity_id
_entity_poly.type
_entity_poly.pdbx_seq_one_letter_code
_entity_poly.pdbx_strand_id
1 'polypeptide(L)'
;MTPGALPLPVSFALAVRGYDREQVDEHLAELHDEIRLLTLDRDAAIAEAETLLRRLETARGEADDLRARLNRLALAPADPDAVGERVRLMLECARAEADAIIASARHRAAAVRERAAEAERRTAARLRAIDDFLARAEDILAEERPQPPLRQAGLTAA
;
A
#
# COMPACT_ATOMS: atom_id res chain seq x y z
N MET A 1 -16.00 -16.70 -2.88
CA MET A 1 -14.69 -17.37 -2.92
C MET A 1 -14.88 -18.71 -3.60
N THR A 2 -14.46 -18.82 -4.85
CA THR A 2 -14.52 -20.07 -5.61
C THR A 2 -13.47 -21.01 -5.01
N PRO A 3 -13.83 -22.24 -4.55
CA PRO A 3 -12.82 -23.19 -4.12
C PRO A 3 -11.97 -23.53 -5.35
N GLY A 4 -10.67 -23.23 -5.28
CA GLY A 4 -9.72 -23.61 -6.30
C GLY A 4 -9.81 -25.12 -6.52
N ALA A 5 -10.06 -25.51 -7.76
CA ALA A 5 -10.20 -26.90 -8.15
C ALA A 5 -8.93 -27.67 -7.75
N LEU A 6 -9.08 -28.66 -6.87
CA LEU A 6 -8.04 -29.65 -6.63
C LEU A 6 -7.90 -30.46 -7.94
N PRO A 7 -6.72 -30.51 -8.57
CA PRO A 7 -6.56 -31.29 -9.79
C PRO A 7 -6.80 -32.78 -9.50
N LEU A 8 -7.72 -33.38 -10.26
CA LEU A 8 -7.95 -34.83 -10.33
C LEU A 8 -6.74 -35.53 -10.99
N PRO A 9 -6.55 -36.84 -10.74
CA PRO A 9 -5.22 -37.43 -10.58
C PRO A 9 -4.40 -37.40 -11.87
N VAL A 10 -3.17 -36.88 -11.76
CA VAL A 10 -2.10 -37.11 -12.73
C VAL A 10 -1.84 -38.61 -12.78
N SER A 11 -2.36 -39.29 -13.81
CA SER A 11 -1.99 -40.68 -14.03
C SER A 11 -0.53 -40.72 -14.47
N PHE A 12 0.33 -41.37 -13.69
CA PHE A 12 1.72 -41.58 -14.09
C PHE A 12 1.78 -42.47 -15.35
N ALA A 13 2.73 -42.20 -16.23
CA ALA A 13 3.02 -43.02 -17.39
C ALA A 13 3.42 -44.44 -16.93
N LEU A 14 3.07 -45.46 -17.72
CA LEU A 14 3.44 -46.85 -17.45
C LEU A 14 4.75 -47.21 -18.17
N ALA A 15 5.72 -47.72 -17.43
CA ALA A 15 6.92 -48.37 -17.93
C ALA A 15 6.73 -49.89 -18.01
N VAL A 16 7.71 -50.60 -18.62
CA VAL A 16 7.72 -52.07 -18.79
C VAL A 16 7.46 -52.82 -17.46
N ARG A 17 7.68 -52.16 -16.31
CA ARG A 17 7.38 -52.70 -14.98
C ARG A 17 6.87 -51.63 -14.01
N GLY A 18 5.65 -51.14 -14.22
CA GLY A 18 4.97 -50.24 -13.28
C GLY A 18 4.90 -48.81 -13.78
N TYR A 19 4.88 -47.83 -12.88
CA TYR A 19 4.89 -46.41 -13.24
C TYR A 19 6.29 -45.90 -13.58
N ASP A 20 6.35 -44.84 -14.37
CA ASP A 20 7.57 -44.10 -14.65
C ASP A 20 8.13 -43.53 -13.34
N ARG A 21 9.34 -43.97 -12.98
CA ARG A 21 9.96 -43.62 -11.69
C ARG A 21 10.35 -42.14 -11.64
N GLU A 22 10.81 -41.56 -12.74
CA GLU A 22 11.24 -40.17 -12.79
C GLU A 22 10.04 -39.24 -12.58
N GLN A 23 8.92 -39.55 -13.24
CA GLN A 23 7.67 -38.80 -13.06
C GLN A 23 7.11 -38.91 -11.64
N VAL A 24 7.19 -40.10 -11.02
CA VAL A 24 6.76 -40.29 -9.63
C VAL A 24 7.66 -39.51 -8.66
N ASP A 25 8.98 -39.58 -8.85
CA ASP A 25 9.95 -38.90 -7.99
C ASP A 25 9.79 -37.37 -8.08
N GLU A 26 9.56 -36.83 -9.28
CA GLU A 26 9.26 -35.40 -9.51
C GLU A 26 7.98 -34.98 -8.80
N HIS A 27 6.88 -35.72 -8.98
CA HIS A 27 5.61 -35.39 -8.33
C HIS A 27 5.68 -35.49 -6.80
N LEU A 28 6.42 -36.47 -6.27
CA LEU A 28 6.67 -36.56 -4.83
C LEU A 28 7.51 -35.39 -4.32
N ALA A 29 8.48 -34.90 -5.10
CA ALA A 29 9.26 -33.72 -4.74
C ALA A 29 8.37 -32.47 -4.69
N GLU A 30 7.54 -32.25 -5.73
CA GLU A 30 6.56 -31.17 -5.78
C GLU A 30 5.60 -31.21 -4.57
N LEU A 31 5.02 -32.38 -4.29
CA LEU A 31 4.09 -32.54 -3.17
C LEU A 31 4.77 -32.29 -1.81
N HIS A 32 6.03 -32.72 -1.66
CA HIS A 32 6.80 -32.42 -0.44
C HIS A 32 7.02 -30.91 -0.28
N ASP A 33 7.30 -30.20 -1.35
CA ASP A 33 7.50 -28.75 -1.31
C ASP A 33 6.18 -28.02 -1.01
N GLU A 34 5.07 -28.46 -1.59
CA GLU A 34 3.72 -27.95 -1.26
C GLU A 34 3.39 -28.16 0.22
N ILE A 35 3.64 -29.35 0.77
CA ILE A 35 3.39 -29.64 2.19
C ILE A 35 4.26 -28.75 3.09
N ARG A 36 5.53 -28.52 2.73
CA ARG A 36 6.41 -27.62 3.48
C ARG A 36 5.87 -26.20 3.47
N LEU A 37 5.46 -25.71 2.30
CA LEU A 37 4.89 -24.36 2.17
C LEU A 37 3.61 -24.21 3.00
N LEU A 38 2.68 -25.16 2.90
CA LEU A 38 1.45 -25.18 3.70
C LEU A 38 1.72 -25.23 5.21
N THR A 39 2.77 -25.94 5.62
CA THR A 39 3.19 -26.01 7.02
C THR A 39 3.69 -24.64 7.50
N LEU A 40 4.51 -23.96 6.70
CA LEU A 40 5.00 -22.61 7.01
C LEU A 40 3.85 -21.60 7.10
N ASP A 41 2.91 -21.65 6.15
CA ASP A 41 1.74 -20.77 6.14
C ASP A 41 0.84 -21.01 7.36
N ARG A 42 0.61 -22.28 7.72
CA ARG A 42 -0.15 -22.64 8.91
C ARG A 42 0.52 -22.09 10.18
N ASP A 43 1.83 -22.28 10.30
CA ASP A 43 2.56 -21.85 11.50
C ASP A 43 2.58 -20.31 11.60
N ALA A 44 2.68 -19.59 10.47
CA ALA A 44 2.52 -18.14 10.42
C ALA A 44 1.12 -17.69 10.84
N ALA A 45 0.07 -18.37 10.34
CA ALA A 45 -1.32 -18.06 10.71
C ALA A 45 -1.60 -18.31 12.20
N ILE A 46 -1.02 -19.35 12.79
CA ILE A 46 -1.12 -19.62 14.23
C ILE A 46 -0.47 -18.49 15.04
N ALA A 47 0.74 -18.06 14.67
CA ALA A 47 1.45 -16.99 15.35
C ALA A 47 0.69 -15.64 15.28
N GLU A 48 0.04 -15.36 14.15
CA GLU A 48 -0.83 -14.21 14.00
C GLU A 48 -2.08 -14.31 14.89
N ALA A 49 -2.75 -15.47 14.90
CA ALA A 49 -3.92 -15.72 15.73
C ALA A 49 -3.63 -15.53 17.23
N GLU A 50 -2.49 -16.04 17.71
CA GLU A 50 -2.06 -15.82 19.10
C GLU A 50 -1.80 -14.35 19.42
N THR A 51 -1.22 -13.61 18.46
CA THR A 51 -1.00 -12.17 18.61
C THR A 51 -2.30 -11.40 18.68
N LEU A 52 -3.28 -11.75 17.84
CA LEU A 52 -4.61 -11.17 17.87
C LEU A 52 -5.35 -11.49 19.17
N LEU A 53 -5.24 -12.73 19.68
CA LEU A 53 -5.82 -13.11 20.96
C LEU A 53 -5.26 -12.27 22.11
N ARG A 54 -3.93 -12.08 22.18
CA ARG A 54 -3.32 -11.22 23.20
C ARG A 54 -3.86 -9.78 23.13
N ARG A 55 -3.96 -9.21 21.93
CA ARG A 55 -4.52 -7.86 21.73
C ARG A 55 -5.97 -7.76 22.17
N LEU A 56 -6.77 -8.78 21.88
CA LEU A 56 -8.17 -8.86 22.25
C LEU A 56 -8.37 -8.95 23.77
N GLU A 57 -7.55 -9.74 24.46
CA GLU A 57 -7.59 -9.80 25.93
C GLU A 57 -7.14 -8.49 26.59
N THR A 58 -6.11 -7.83 26.06
CA THR A 58 -5.72 -6.47 26.51
C THR A 58 -6.88 -5.49 26.34
N ALA A 59 -7.50 -5.44 25.15
CA ALA A 59 -8.62 -4.53 24.88
C ALA A 59 -9.86 -4.82 25.76
N ARG A 60 -10.12 -6.10 26.08
CA ARG A 60 -11.18 -6.50 27.02
C ARG A 60 -10.89 -5.99 28.43
N GLY A 61 -9.66 -6.16 28.92
CA GLY A 61 -9.23 -5.63 30.21
C GLY A 61 -9.40 -4.11 30.30
N GLU A 62 -8.95 -3.38 29.28
CA GLU A 62 -9.11 -1.92 29.20
C GLU A 62 -10.60 -1.50 29.20
N ALA A 63 -11.44 -2.21 28.46
CA ALA A 63 -12.88 -1.93 28.42
C ALA A 63 -13.55 -2.15 29.79
N ASP A 64 -13.16 -3.19 30.52
CA ASP A 64 -13.72 -3.47 31.84
C ASP A 64 -13.22 -2.46 32.89
N ASP A 65 -11.96 -2.03 32.82
CA ASP A 65 -11.43 -0.95 33.65
C ASP A 65 -12.15 0.39 33.40
N LEU A 66 -12.37 0.72 32.13
CA LEU A 66 -13.12 1.92 31.74
C LEU A 66 -14.57 1.85 32.20
N ARG A 67 -15.25 0.71 32.06
CA ARG A 67 -16.61 0.50 32.58
C ARG A 67 -16.67 0.65 34.08
N ALA A 68 -15.72 0.07 34.82
CA ALA A 68 -15.66 0.20 36.27
C ALA A 68 -15.47 1.67 36.69
N ARG A 69 -14.59 2.40 35.99
CA ARG A 69 -14.37 3.84 36.22
C ARG A 69 -15.62 4.67 35.92
N LEU A 70 -16.29 4.40 34.80
CA LEU A 70 -17.54 5.07 34.43
C LEU A 70 -18.63 4.80 35.46
N ASN A 71 -18.82 3.53 35.86
CA ASN A 71 -19.80 3.15 36.87
C ASN A 71 -19.55 3.87 38.21
N ARG A 72 -18.29 4.01 38.64
CA ARG A 72 -17.96 4.83 39.83
C ARG A 72 -18.33 6.30 39.64
N LEU A 73 -18.08 6.88 38.46
CA LEU A 73 -18.46 8.25 38.14
C LEU A 73 -19.98 8.48 38.08
N ALA A 74 -20.71 7.50 37.54
CA ALA A 74 -22.13 7.60 37.21
C ALA A 74 -23.05 7.18 38.37
N LEU A 75 -22.63 6.22 39.20
CA LEU A 75 -23.42 5.70 40.34
C LEU A 75 -23.10 6.38 41.66
N ALA A 76 -22.07 7.22 41.75
CA ALA A 76 -21.90 8.09 42.89
C ALA A 76 -23.07 9.11 42.89
N PRO A 77 -24.00 9.08 43.89
CA PRO A 77 -24.94 10.19 44.06
C PRO A 77 -24.08 11.45 44.18
N ALA A 78 -24.44 12.51 43.44
CA ALA A 78 -23.62 13.69 43.22
C ALA A 78 -22.98 14.23 44.52
N ASP A 79 -21.81 13.70 44.85
CA ASP A 79 -20.95 14.23 45.89
C ASP A 79 -20.44 15.58 45.35
N PRO A 80 -20.70 16.71 46.03
CA PRO A 80 -20.21 18.02 45.63
C PRO A 80 -18.69 18.02 45.37
N ASP A 81 -17.93 17.18 46.09
CA ASP A 81 -16.48 17.06 45.95
C ASP A 81 -16.07 16.27 44.68
N ALA A 82 -16.93 15.36 44.19
CA ALA A 82 -16.70 14.60 42.96
C ALA A 82 -16.94 15.42 41.67
N VAL A 83 -17.56 16.61 41.77
CA VAL A 83 -17.72 17.53 40.64
C VAL A 83 -16.36 18.05 40.16
N GLY A 84 -15.44 18.37 41.09
CA GLY A 84 -14.10 18.84 40.76
C GLY A 84 -13.28 17.80 39.98
N GLU A 85 -13.38 16.53 40.37
CA GLU A 85 -12.71 15.44 39.67
C GLU A 85 -13.28 15.21 38.26
N ARG A 86 -14.60 15.28 38.10
CA ARG A 86 -15.24 15.18 36.77
C ARG A 86 -14.84 16.33 35.85
N VAL A 87 -14.77 17.56 36.37
CA VAL A 87 -14.31 18.72 35.59
C VAL A 87 -12.84 18.57 35.21
N ARG A 88 -11.98 18.09 36.12
CA ARG A 88 -10.57 17.77 35.79
C ARG A 88 -10.48 16.75 34.66
N LEU A 89 -11.22 15.65 34.74
CA LEU A 89 -11.24 14.63 33.69
C LEU A 89 -11.82 15.13 32.37
N MET A 90 -12.88 15.92 32.41
CA MET A 90 -13.45 16.53 31.21
C MET A 90 -12.46 17.50 30.55
N LEU A 91 -11.69 18.25 31.35
CA LEU A 91 -10.63 19.13 30.86
C LEU A 91 -9.45 18.34 30.29
N GLU A 92 -9.04 17.24 30.92
CA GLU A 92 -8.01 16.34 30.40
C GLU A 92 -8.44 15.70 29.07
N CYS A 93 -9.68 15.22 28.99
CA CYS A 93 -10.25 14.69 27.73
C CYS A 93 -10.33 15.77 26.66
N ALA A 94 -10.84 16.96 26.98
CA ALA A 94 -10.90 18.07 26.04
C ALA A 94 -9.51 18.50 25.57
N ARG A 95 -8.50 18.45 26.45
CA ARG A 95 -7.10 18.74 26.09
C ARG A 95 -6.55 17.69 25.14
N ALA A 96 -6.74 16.42 25.44
CA ALA A 96 -6.33 15.32 24.58
C ALA A 96 -7.00 15.39 23.20
N GLU A 97 -8.29 15.74 23.16
CA GLU A 97 -9.04 15.92 21.92
C GLU A 97 -8.54 17.12 21.11
N ALA A 98 -8.25 18.25 21.77
CA ALA A 98 -7.65 19.41 21.11
C ALA A 98 -6.27 19.07 20.50
N ASP A 99 -5.42 18.36 21.24
CA ASP A 99 -4.10 17.94 20.76
C ASP A 99 -4.22 16.97 19.56
N ALA A 100 -5.19 16.04 19.60
CA ALA A 100 -5.49 15.14 18.48
C ALA A 100 -5.98 15.90 17.23
N ILE A 101 -6.86 16.90 17.40
CA ILE A 101 -7.32 17.76 16.31
C ILE A 101 -6.15 18.52 15.69
N ILE A 102 -5.26 19.09 16.51
CA ILE A 102 -4.07 19.82 16.05
C ILE A 102 -3.12 18.87 15.29
N ALA A 103 -2.86 17.68 15.82
CA ALA A 103 -2.02 16.68 15.17
C ALA A 103 -2.59 16.26 13.81
N SER A 104 -3.89 15.98 13.73
CA SER A 104 -4.60 15.66 12.49
C SER A 104 -4.56 16.81 11.48
N ALA A 105 -4.76 18.05 11.94
CA ALA A 105 -4.66 19.23 11.09
C ALA A 105 -3.25 19.41 10.52
N ARG A 106 -2.21 19.22 11.35
CA ARG A 106 -0.80 19.27 10.92
C ARG A 106 -0.48 18.19 9.89
N HIS A 107 -0.93 16.96 10.11
CA HIS A 107 -0.74 15.86 9.16
C HIS A 107 -1.41 16.14 7.82
N ARG A 108 -2.67 16.60 7.84
CA ARG A 108 -3.39 16.99 6.60
C ARG A 108 -2.69 18.14 5.87
N ALA A 109 -2.22 19.16 6.60
CA ALA A 109 -1.48 20.27 6.00
C ALA A 109 -0.17 19.81 5.37
N ALA A 110 0.58 18.91 6.01
CA ALA A 110 1.80 18.33 5.46
C ALA A 110 1.51 17.55 4.17
N ALA A 111 0.48 16.70 4.17
CA ALA A 111 0.08 15.94 2.99
C ALA A 111 -0.34 16.84 1.82
N VAL A 112 -1.05 17.95 2.08
CA VAL A 112 -1.39 18.92 1.04
C VAL A 112 -0.14 19.58 0.45
N ARG A 113 0.81 19.99 1.31
CA ARG A 113 2.08 20.59 0.86
C ARG A 113 2.91 19.62 0.02
N GLU A 114 2.99 18.36 0.45
CA GLU A 114 3.70 17.32 -0.30
C GLU A 114 3.09 17.09 -1.68
N ARG A 115 1.76 16.95 -1.76
CA ARG A 115 1.04 16.82 -3.04
C ARG A 115 1.24 18.03 -3.95
N ALA A 116 1.24 19.24 -3.39
CA ALA A 116 1.52 20.46 -4.15
C ALA A 116 2.96 20.45 -4.70
N ALA A 117 3.95 20.13 -3.86
CA ALA A 117 5.35 20.04 -4.28
C ALA A 117 5.57 18.94 -5.33
N GLU A 118 4.87 17.81 -5.24
CA GLU A 118 4.88 16.80 -6.30
C GLU A 118 4.25 17.29 -7.61
N ALA A 119 3.12 18.00 -7.54
CA ALA A 119 2.46 18.54 -8.72
C ALA A 119 3.35 19.60 -9.41
N GLU A 120 4.03 20.45 -8.64
CA GLU A 120 5.03 21.40 -9.14
C GLU A 120 6.20 20.66 -9.81
N ARG A 121 6.78 19.65 -9.15
CA ARG A 121 7.85 18.83 -9.73
C ARG A 121 7.43 18.15 -11.03
N ARG A 122 6.22 17.59 -11.09
CA ARG A 122 5.67 16.95 -12.31
C ARG A 122 5.48 17.97 -13.43
N THR A 123 4.96 19.15 -13.12
CA THR A 123 4.79 20.24 -14.09
C THR A 123 6.14 20.70 -14.63
N ALA A 124 7.12 20.93 -13.76
CA ALA A 124 8.46 21.31 -14.16
C ALA A 124 9.14 20.24 -15.04
N ALA A 125 9.01 18.97 -14.69
CA ALA A 125 9.53 17.86 -15.50
C ALA A 125 8.86 17.80 -16.89
N ARG A 126 7.54 18.02 -16.94
CA ARG A 126 6.80 18.06 -18.21
C ARG A 126 7.24 19.22 -19.11
N LEU A 127 7.45 20.41 -18.54
CA LEU A 127 7.95 21.56 -19.29
C LEU A 127 9.34 21.28 -19.87
N ARG A 128 10.27 20.75 -19.07
CA ARG A 128 11.59 20.35 -19.55
C ARG A 128 11.53 19.33 -20.69
N ALA A 129 10.65 18.33 -20.58
CA ALA A 129 10.48 17.34 -21.63
C ALA A 129 9.93 17.94 -22.94
N ILE A 130 9.08 18.96 -22.85
CA ILE A 130 8.61 19.73 -24.01
C ILE A 130 9.78 20.52 -24.62
N ASP A 131 10.55 21.23 -23.80
CA ASP A 131 11.72 22.00 -24.25
C ASP A 131 12.74 21.09 -24.96
N ASP A 132 13.05 19.93 -24.37
CA ASP A 132 13.96 18.92 -24.96
C ASP A 132 13.41 18.38 -26.30
N PHE A 133 12.10 18.19 -26.41
CA PHE A 133 11.46 17.73 -27.65
C PHE A 133 11.54 18.80 -28.75
N LEU A 134 11.28 20.06 -28.40
CA LEU A 134 11.38 21.18 -29.34
C LEU A 134 12.81 21.36 -29.84
N ALA A 135 13.81 21.29 -28.95
CA ALA A 135 15.22 21.36 -29.34
C ALA A 135 15.60 20.25 -30.35
N ARG A 136 15.18 19.01 -30.10
CA ARG A 136 15.43 17.90 -31.05
C ARG A 136 14.74 18.11 -32.40
N ALA A 137 13.53 18.66 -32.41
CA ALA A 137 12.82 18.94 -33.65
C ALA A 137 13.53 20.04 -34.45
N GLU A 138 14.07 21.06 -33.77
CA GLU A 138 14.90 22.10 -34.39
C GLU A 138 16.18 21.52 -35.00
N ASP A 139 16.87 20.62 -34.30
CA ASP A 139 18.07 19.93 -34.81
C ASP A 139 17.77 19.13 -36.09
N ILE A 140 16.69 18.33 -36.10
CA ILE A 140 16.29 17.54 -37.28
C ILE A 140 15.97 18.45 -38.48
N LEU A 141 15.25 19.54 -38.25
CA LEU A 141 14.92 20.51 -39.31
C LEU A 141 16.17 21.25 -39.84
N ALA A 142 17.20 21.42 -39.01
CA ALA A 142 18.47 21.99 -39.42
C ALA A 142 19.30 21.01 -40.28
N GLU A 143 19.26 19.71 -39.96
CA GLU A 143 19.91 18.63 -40.74
C GLU A 143 19.23 18.40 -42.11
N GLU A 144 17.91 18.58 -42.19
CA GLU A 144 17.13 18.34 -43.42
C GLU A 144 17.26 19.42 -44.51
N ARG A 145 17.92 20.57 -44.28
CA ARG A 145 18.13 21.60 -45.33
C ARG A 145 19.26 21.20 -46.29
N PRO A 146 19.00 20.69 -47.51
CA PRO A 146 20.06 20.38 -48.47
C PRO A 146 20.44 21.68 -49.21
N GLN A 147 21.74 21.89 -49.44
CA GLN A 147 22.24 22.95 -50.30
C GLN A 147 21.55 22.88 -51.69
N PRO A 148 20.86 23.94 -52.15
CA PRO A 148 20.21 23.89 -53.46
C PRO A 148 21.26 23.99 -54.59
N PRO A 149 21.20 23.13 -55.62
CA PRO A 149 21.99 23.30 -56.83
C PRO A 149 21.42 24.47 -57.65
N LEU A 150 22.12 25.60 -57.69
CA LEU A 150 21.76 26.71 -58.57
C LEU A 150 22.12 26.38 -60.02
N ARG A 151 21.14 25.84 -60.78
CA ARG A 151 21.08 25.97 -62.24
C ARG A 151 19.73 26.54 -62.66
N GLN A 152 19.73 27.81 -63.05
CA GLN A 152 18.83 28.40 -64.05
C GLN A 152 19.68 29.47 -64.77
N ALA A 153 20.15 29.29 -66.02
CA ALA A 153 19.41 29.10 -67.26
C ALA A 153 18.35 30.19 -67.47
N GLY A 154 18.80 31.33 -68.02
CA GLY A 154 18.29 31.83 -69.29
C GLY A 154 16.94 32.56 -69.34
N LEU A 155 17.04 33.76 -69.91
CA LEU A 155 16.14 34.35 -70.92
C LEU A 155 14.91 35.17 -70.48
N THR A 156 15.06 36.48 -70.76
CA THR A 156 14.15 37.35 -71.55
C THR A 156 12.86 37.82 -70.89
N ALA A 157 12.30 39.02 -71.12
CA ALA A 157 12.55 40.11 -72.07
C ALA A 157 11.96 41.41 -71.50
N ALA A 158 12.50 42.56 -71.90
CA ALA A 158 11.79 43.71 -72.49
C ALA A 158 12.81 44.78 -72.88
#